data_AF-A0A536TCB7-F1
#
_entry.id   AF-A0A536TCB7-F1
#
_cell.length_a   1.000
_cell.length_b   1.000
_cell.length_c   1.000
_cell.angle_alpha   90.00
_cell.angle_beta   90.00
_cell.angle_gamma   90.00
#
_symmetry.space_group_name_H-M   'P 1'
#
loop_
_entity.id
_entity.type
_entity.pdbx_description
1 polymer ?
#
loop_
_entity_poly.entity_id
_entity_poly.type
_entity_poly.pdbx_seq_one_letter_code
_entity_poly.pdbx_strand_id
1 'polypeptide(L)'
;PADLPGQELIRKVAAIARTPRFEGKVLLVEGYDLHLARVLVSGVDVWLNNPVHPLEASGTSGMKAGMNGVINLSVLDGWWDEGFDRDNGWAIKPAAEKLDQAQRDKEESRTLYEILQDEVIPLYYKRGTRSYSREWIRMAKRSIATILPRYNASRMVGEYASRFYLPASRQGRRYADDSFAGAKTISPWKARIRAAWPGVSLRRLDTPPARLNFGESMKVELGVELNGLATDDVMVEMLLSPPNVEREPRTPQRFRFIADGKIEGSGEHRFALELKPKLCGRLEYRIRAYPWHELLTHPFELGLMLWN
;
A
#
# COMPACT_ATOMS: atom_id res chain seq x y z
N PRO A 1 9.46 29.06 15.82
CA PRO A 1 9.65 28.43 14.48
C PRO A 1 9.75 29.51 13.40
N ALA A 2 10.53 29.28 12.33
CA ALA A 2 10.73 30.24 11.23
C ALA A 2 9.68 30.10 10.09
N ASP A 3 8.52 29.52 10.38
CA ASP A 3 7.40 29.38 9.44
C ASP A 3 6.55 30.66 9.42
N LEU A 4 7.00 31.65 8.66
CA LEU A 4 6.28 32.91 8.49
C LEU A 4 4.89 32.73 7.84
N PRO A 5 4.72 31.91 6.78
CA PRO A 5 3.40 31.64 6.21
C PRO A 5 2.39 31.08 7.22
N GLY A 6 2.80 30.09 8.04
CA GLY A 6 1.93 29.50 9.06
C GLY A 6 1.56 30.52 10.15
N GLN A 7 2.50 31.36 10.58
CA GLN A 7 2.23 32.43 11.54
C GLN A 7 1.23 33.47 10.99
N GLU A 8 1.38 33.87 9.72
CA GLU A 8 0.45 34.79 9.06
C GLU A 8 -0.97 34.19 8.94
N LEU A 9 -1.08 32.90 8.64
CA LEU A 9 -2.36 32.21 8.61
C LEU A 9 -3.05 32.23 10.00
N ILE A 10 -2.31 31.90 11.06
CA ILE A 10 -2.83 31.95 12.43
C ILE A 10 -3.28 33.37 12.80
N ARG A 11 -2.50 34.41 12.45
CA ARG A 11 -2.88 35.82 12.67
C ARG A 11 -4.18 36.17 11.95
N LYS A 12 -4.34 35.76 10.70
CA LYS A 12 -5.57 35.99 9.91
C LYS A 12 -6.77 35.30 10.55
N VAL A 13 -6.64 34.04 10.96
CA VAL A 13 -7.71 33.29 11.64
C VAL A 13 -8.09 33.97 12.95
N ALA A 14 -7.11 34.40 13.76
CA ALA A 14 -7.35 35.11 15.01
C ALA A 14 -8.07 36.45 14.79
N ALA A 15 -7.73 37.19 13.74
CA ALA A 15 -8.40 38.43 13.38
C ALA A 15 -9.87 38.18 12.97
N ILE A 16 -10.12 37.16 12.15
CA ILE A 16 -11.48 36.78 11.72
C ILE A 16 -12.33 36.35 12.92
N ALA A 17 -11.76 35.54 13.83
CA ALA A 17 -12.44 35.05 15.02
C ALA A 17 -12.91 36.16 15.97
N ARG A 18 -12.23 37.33 15.95
CA ARG A 18 -12.59 38.53 16.74
C ARG A 18 -13.63 39.44 16.07
N THR A 19 -14.07 39.14 14.86
CA THR A 19 -15.13 39.93 14.21
C THR A 19 -16.49 39.63 14.84
N PRO A 20 -17.44 40.59 14.92
CA PRO A 20 -18.73 40.39 15.58
C PRO A 20 -19.55 39.21 15.06
N ARG A 21 -19.33 38.81 13.79
CA ARG A 21 -20.02 37.66 13.18
C ARG A 21 -19.58 36.31 13.77
N PHE A 22 -18.30 36.20 14.13
CA PHE A 22 -17.63 34.94 14.49
C PHE A 22 -17.21 34.89 15.96
N GLU A 23 -17.27 36.01 16.68
CA GLU A 23 -17.02 36.06 18.11
C GLU A 23 -17.89 35.03 18.85
N GLY A 24 -17.26 34.25 19.72
CA GLY A 24 -17.89 33.15 20.46
C GLY A 24 -18.25 31.90 19.64
N LYS A 25 -17.99 31.88 18.33
CA LYS A 25 -18.28 30.75 17.42
C LYS A 25 -17.03 30.10 16.83
N VAL A 26 -15.99 30.90 16.60
CA VAL A 26 -14.68 30.43 16.14
C VAL A 26 -13.68 30.68 17.26
N LEU A 27 -13.09 29.61 17.80
CA LEU A 27 -12.15 29.67 18.91
C LEU A 27 -10.79 29.15 18.44
N LEU A 28 -9.74 29.93 18.69
CA LEU A 28 -8.36 29.47 18.55
C LEU A 28 -7.88 29.00 19.92
N VAL A 29 -7.56 27.72 20.04
CA VAL A 29 -7.08 27.15 21.30
C VAL A 29 -5.56 27.07 21.27
N GLU A 30 -4.92 27.76 22.21
CA GLU A 30 -3.46 27.81 22.32
C GLU A 30 -2.92 26.63 23.14
N GLY A 31 -1.64 26.31 22.94
CA GLY A 31 -0.94 25.31 23.77
C GLY A 31 -1.42 23.87 23.58
N TYR A 32 -1.76 23.48 22.34
CA TYR A 32 -2.21 22.12 22.06
C TYR A 32 -1.19 21.07 22.50
N ASP A 33 -1.59 20.25 23.47
CA ASP A 33 -0.82 19.15 24.03
C ASP A 33 -1.68 17.87 24.11
N LEU A 34 -1.14 16.81 24.72
CA LEU A 34 -1.87 15.54 24.86
C LEU A 34 -3.09 15.65 25.79
N HIS A 35 -3.08 16.57 26.75
CA HIS A 35 -4.21 16.78 27.66
C HIS A 35 -5.38 17.42 26.90
N LEU A 36 -5.13 18.51 26.18
CA LEU A 36 -6.14 19.16 25.35
C LEU A 36 -6.60 18.23 24.23
N ALA A 37 -5.69 17.50 23.59
CA ALA A 37 -6.04 16.51 22.57
C ALA A 37 -7.06 15.50 23.08
N ARG A 38 -6.88 14.98 24.31
CA ARG A 38 -7.81 14.00 24.91
C ARG A 38 -9.21 14.58 25.08
N VAL A 39 -9.32 15.84 25.48
CA VAL A 39 -10.61 16.53 25.60
C VAL A 39 -11.25 16.73 24.23
N LEU A 40 -10.49 17.21 23.25
CA LEU A 40 -11.01 17.49 21.90
C LEU A 40 -11.48 16.23 21.18
N VAL A 41 -10.66 15.17 21.14
CA VAL A 41 -11.01 13.94 20.41
C VAL A 41 -12.19 13.18 21.02
N SER A 42 -12.63 13.52 22.23
CA SER A 42 -13.81 12.94 22.88
C SER A 42 -14.99 13.90 23.04
N GLY A 43 -14.78 15.20 22.78
CA GLY A 43 -15.77 16.24 23.03
C GLY A 43 -16.32 16.93 21.78
N VAL A 44 -15.67 16.83 20.63
CA VAL A 44 -16.17 17.43 19.38
C VAL A 44 -17.12 16.48 18.65
N ASP A 45 -18.02 17.04 17.85
CA ASP A 45 -18.96 16.26 17.03
C ASP A 45 -18.35 15.81 15.70
N VAL A 46 -17.55 16.70 15.07
CA VAL A 46 -16.90 16.47 13.77
C VAL A 46 -15.41 16.73 13.87
N TRP A 47 -14.60 15.82 13.35
CA TRP A 47 -13.16 15.99 13.19
C TRP A 47 -12.83 16.32 11.73
N LEU A 48 -12.40 17.57 11.49
CA LEU A 48 -12.02 18.06 10.17
C LEU A 48 -10.54 17.79 9.90
N ASN A 49 -10.24 17.18 8.76
CA ASN A 49 -8.86 16.96 8.32
C ASN A 49 -8.75 17.19 6.81
N ASN A 50 -8.17 18.33 6.40
CA ASN A 50 -8.13 18.78 5.02
C ASN A 50 -6.68 18.94 4.53
N PRO A 51 -5.89 17.86 4.47
CA PRO A 51 -4.54 17.93 3.92
C PRO A 51 -4.60 18.23 2.42
N VAL A 52 -3.49 18.75 1.90
CA VAL A 52 -3.28 18.83 0.45
C VAL A 52 -2.95 17.41 -0.04
N HIS A 53 -3.81 16.81 -0.85
CA HIS A 53 -3.56 15.48 -1.42
C HIS A 53 -2.41 15.50 -2.45
N PRO A 54 -1.55 14.46 -2.54
CA PRO A 54 -1.42 13.28 -1.69
C PRO A 54 -0.31 13.42 -0.64
N LEU A 55 -0.26 14.55 0.08
CA LEU A 55 0.86 14.87 0.98
C LEU A 55 0.69 14.29 2.39
N GLU A 56 -0.49 13.80 2.75
CA GLU A 56 -0.70 13.13 4.03
C GLU A 56 -0.37 11.64 3.91
N ALA A 57 0.73 11.22 4.55
CA ALA A 57 1.08 9.80 4.58
C ALA A 57 0.09 8.96 5.40
N SER A 58 -0.49 9.52 6.48
CA SER A 58 -1.44 8.81 7.33
C SER A 58 -2.38 9.77 8.09
N GLY A 59 -2.19 9.98 9.39
CA GLY A 59 -3.00 10.86 10.23
C GLY A 59 -3.65 10.14 11.42
N THR A 60 -3.01 10.17 12.59
CA THR A 60 -3.52 9.39 13.76
C THR A 60 -4.58 10.11 14.59
N SER A 61 -4.76 11.42 14.42
CA SER A 61 -5.75 12.19 15.19
C SER A 61 -7.19 11.82 14.79
N GLY A 62 -7.46 11.68 13.50
CA GLY A 62 -8.77 11.23 13.00
C GLY A 62 -9.12 9.81 13.46
N MET A 63 -8.12 8.93 13.58
CA MET A 63 -8.30 7.58 14.15
C MET A 63 -8.76 7.66 15.62
N LYS A 64 -8.11 8.51 16.43
CA LYS A 64 -8.47 8.73 17.85
C LYS A 64 -9.87 9.31 17.99
N ALA A 65 -10.21 10.28 17.15
CA ALA A 65 -11.54 10.90 17.10
C ALA A 65 -12.62 9.85 16.77
N GLY A 66 -12.41 9.08 15.69
CA GLY A 66 -13.34 8.02 15.25
C GLY A 66 -13.59 6.95 16.31
N MET A 67 -12.58 6.57 17.09
CA MET A 67 -12.74 5.61 18.20
C MET A 67 -13.60 6.16 19.36
N ASN A 68 -13.70 7.47 19.51
CA ASN A 68 -14.58 8.11 20.49
C ASN A 68 -15.98 8.43 19.92
N GLY A 69 -16.28 8.00 18.69
CA GLY A 69 -17.56 8.27 18.03
C GLY A 69 -17.65 9.65 17.38
N VAL A 70 -16.55 10.40 17.35
CA VAL A 70 -16.46 11.64 16.56
C VAL A 70 -16.43 11.27 15.09
N ILE A 71 -17.23 11.96 14.28
CA ILE A 71 -17.36 11.63 12.86
C ILE A 71 -16.32 12.42 12.06
N ASN A 72 -15.55 11.74 11.22
CA ASN A 72 -14.55 12.40 10.38
C ASN A 72 -15.20 13.02 9.14
N LEU A 73 -14.74 14.22 8.79
CA LEU A 73 -14.93 14.86 7.49
C LEU A 73 -13.54 15.21 6.96
N SER A 74 -13.08 14.46 5.97
CA SER A 74 -11.68 14.57 5.53
C SER A 74 -11.52 14.33 4.04
N VAL A 75 -10.46 14.90 3.46
CA VAL A 75 -10.00 14.53 2.12
C VAL A 75 -9.66 13.04 2.09
N LEU A 76 -9.97 12.35 0.99
CA LEU A 76 -9.50 10.97 0.76
C LEU A 76 -8.00 10.97 0.50
N ASP A 77 -7.26 11.07 1.59
CA ASP A 77 -5.81 11.02 1.65
C ASP A 77 -5.36 10.33 2.94
N GLY A 78 -4.12 9.84 2.94
CA GLY A 78 -3.53 9.15 4.08
C GLY A 78 -4.42 8.03 4.63
N TRP A 79 -4.68 8.07 5.93
CA TRP A 79 -5.43 7.00 6.60
C TRP A 79 -6.92 6.95 6.24
N TRP A 80 -7.49 8.09 5.81
CA TRP A 80 -8.92 8.19 5.56
C TRP A 80 -9.31 7.52 4.25
N ASP A 81 -8.43 7.57 3.23
CA ASP A 81 -8.61 6.82 1.98
C ASP A 81 -8.70 5.30 2.23
N GLU A 82 -7.94 4.79 3.20
CA GLU A 82 -8.00 3.39 3.62
C GLU A 82 -9.20 3.04 4.50
N GLY A 83 -9.67 4.01 5.29
CA GLY A 83 -10.57 3.81 6.43
C GLY A 83 -12.02 4.16 6.15
N PHE A 84 -12.27 4.99 5.14
CA PHE A 84 -13.59 5.43 4.75
C PHE A 84 -14.38 4.29 4.08
N ASP A 85 -15.56 3.99 4.62
CA ASP A 85 -16.44 2.93 4.10
C ASP A 85 -17.76 3.46 3.54
N ARG A 86 -17.88 4.79 3.38
CA ARG A 86 -19.08 5.55 2.98
C ARG A 86 -20.16 5.72 4.04
N ASP A 87 -20.16 4.90 5.09
CA ASP A 87 -21.17 4.94 6.16
C ASP A 87 -20.60 5.41 7.51
N ASN A 88 -19.28 5.59 7.60
CA ASN A 88 -18.55 5.91 8.83
C ASN A 88 -18.06 7.37 8.95
N GLY A 89 -18.45 8.24 8.01
CA GLY A 89 -18.18 9.67 8.01
C GLY A 89 -18.37 10.29 6.64
N TRP A 90 -17.63 11.35 6.35
CA TRP A 90 -17.69 12.07 5.08
C TRP A 90 -16.32 12.20 4.44
N ALA A 91 -16.32 12.29 3.12
CA ALA A 91 -15.12 12.29 2.32
C ALA A 91 -15.15 13.39 1.26
N ILE A 92 -14.06 14.16 1.18
CA ILE A 92 -13.80 15.09 0.08
C ILE A 92 -12.93 14.34 -0.91
N LYS A 93 -13.44 14.12 -2.11
CA LYS A 93 -12.65 13.48 -3.17
C LYS A 93 -11.57 14.46 -3.66
N PRO A 94 -10.29 14.04 -3.74
CA PRO A 94 -9.25 14.88 -4.31
C PRO A 94 -9.61 15.38 -5.71
N ALA A 95 -9.30 16.64 -5.97
CA ALA A 95 -9.44 17.23 -7.30
C ALA A 95 -8.46 16.56 -8.29
N ALA A 96 -8.76 16.66 -9.59
CA ALA A 96 -7.92 16.03 -10.61
C ALA A 96 -6.49 16.58 -10.60
N GLU A 97 -5.49 15.69 -10.67
CA GLU A 97 -4.06 16.03 -10.59
C GLU A 97 -3.58 17.05 -11.64
N LYS A 98 -4.29 17.14 -12.77
CA LYS A 98 -3.99 18.08 -13.87
C LYS A 98 -4.33 19.54 -13.55
N LEU A 99 -5.09 19.81 -12.48
CA LEU A 99 -5.46 21.15 -12.07
C LEU A 99 -4.33 21.80 -11.27
N ASP A 100 -4.20 23.13 -11.37
CA ASP A 100 -3.27 23.87 -10.51
C ASP A 100 -3.76 23.91 -9.05
N GLN A 101 -2.86 24.27 -8.13
CA GLN A 101 -3.17 24.27 -6.69
C GLN A 101 -4.39 25.15 -6.34
N ALA A 102 -4.52 26.33 -6.94
CA ALA A 102 -5.60 27.25 -6.62
C ALA A 102 -6.97 26.72 -7.10
N GLN A 103 -6.99 26.07 -8.26
CA GLN A 103 -8.16 25.37 -8.77
C GLN A 103 -8.54 24.19 -7.89
N ARG A 104 -7.55 23.40 -7.45
CA ARG A 104 -7.77 22.27 -6.53
C ARG A 104 -8.35 22.74 -5.20
N ASP A 105 -7.75 23.76 -4.58
CA ASP A 105 -8.22 24.35 -3.32
C ASP A 105 -9.68 24.85 -3.47
N LYS A 106 -10.00 25.48 -4.61
CA LYS A 106 -11.36 25.97 -4.88
C LYS A 106 -12.38 24.83 -5.02
N GLU A 107 -12.04 23.77 -5.74
CA GLU A 107 -12.93 22.62 -5.94
C GLU A 107 -13.13 21.84 -4.62
N GLU A 108 -12.04 21.54 -3.91
CA GLU A 108 -12.08 20.79 -2.64
C GLU A 108 -12.77 21.60 -1.53
N SER A 109 -12.56 22.92 -1.47
CA SER A 109 -13.30 23.79 -0.55
C SER A 109 -14.78 23.91 -0.90
N ARG A 110 -15.15 23.94 -2.20
CA ARG A 110 -16.55 23.90 -2.61
C ARG A 110 -17.22 22.63 -2.12
N THR A 111 -16.60 21.48 -2.33
CA THR A 111 -17.10 20.18 -1.84
C THR A 111 -17.20 20.13 -0.32
N LEU A 112 -16.23 20.69 0.42
CA LEU A 112 -16.34 20.81 1.87
C LEU A 112 -17.61 21.58 2.29
N TYR A 113 -17.87 22.73 1.66
CA TYR A 113 -19.04 23.54 1.99
C TYR A 113 -20.35 22.84 1.61
N GLU A 114 -20.40 22.17 0.45
CA GLU A 114 -21.55 21.36 0.01
C GLU A 114 -21.86 20.25 1.04
N ILE A 115 -20.85 19.48 1.45
CA ILE A 115 -21.03 18.43 2.47
C ILE A 115 -21.51 19.01 3.80
N LEU A 116 -20.94 20.14 4.24
CA LEU A 116 -21.37 20.78 5.47
C LEU A 116 -22.84 21.23 5.40
N GLN A 117 -23.22 21.89 4.30
CA GLN A 117 -24.54 22.47 4.10
C GLN A 117 -25.63 21.40 3.92
N ASP A 118 -25.36 20.39 3.10
CA ASP A 118 -26.39 19.47 2.62
C ASP A 118 -26.44 18.17 3.43
N GLU A 119 -25.34 17.81 4.11
CA GLU A 119 -25.25 16.57 4.87
C GLU A 119 -25.01 16.78 6.37
N VAL A 120 -23.88 17.37 6.76
CA VAL A 120 -23.43 17.42 8.17
C VAL A 120 -24.40 18.22 9.03
N ILE A 121 -24.66 19.48 8.66
CA ILE A 121 -25.52 20.38 9.44
C ILE A 121 -26.96 19.83 9.51
N PRO A 122 -27.62 19.45 8.38
CA PRO A 122 -28.95 18.87 8.42
C PRO A 122 -29.02 17.60 9.28
N LEU A 123 -28.03 16.69 9.15
CA LEU A 123 -28.01 15.45 9.92
C LEU A 123 -27.91 15.71 11.41
N TYR A 124 -27.07 16.65 11.84
CA TYR A 124 -26.86 17.00 13.25
C TYR A 124 -28.13 17.59 13.89
N TYR A 125 -28.80 18.49 13.16
CA TYR A 125 -30.00 19.17 13.66
C TYR A 125 -31.31 18.38 13.42
N LYS A 126 -31.27 17.22 12.74
CA LYS A 126 -32.40 16.29 12.58
C LYS A 126 -32.74 15.52 13.87
N ARG A 127 -33.04 16.27 14.94
CA ARG A 127 -33.29 15.75 16.29
C ARG A 127 -34.75 15.34 16.50
N GLY A 128 -35.68 15.92 15.74
CA GLY A 128 -37.11 15.68 15.92
C GLY A 128 -37.56 16.07 17.33
N THR A 129 -38.24 15.16 18.03
CA THR A 129 -38.65 15.35 19.44
C THR A 129 -37.58 14.97 20.46
N ARG A 130 -36.42 14.47 20.02
CA ARG A 130 -35.31 14.08 20.91
C ARG A 130 -34.32 15.23 21.06
N SER A 131 -33.42 15.11 22.04
CA SER A 131 -32.27 16.02 22.18
C SER A 131 -31.14 15.76 21.17
N TYR A 132 -31.21 14.65 20.41
CA TYR A 132 -30.16 14.20 19.49
C TYR A 132 -30.74 13.62 18.19
N SER A 133 -29.92 13.62 17.13
CA SER A 133 -30.23 12.96 15.86
C SER A 133 -29.93 11.46 15.92
N ARG A 134 -30.92 10.62 15.66
CA ARG A 134 -30.73 9.14 15.66
C ARG A 134 -29.73 8.70 14.60
N GLU A 135 -29.76 9.34 13.44
CA GLU A 135 -28.87 9.02 12.33
C GLU A 135 -27.43 9.45 12.60
N TRP A 136 -27.24 10.57 13.32
CA TRP A 136 -25.93 10.96 13.84
C TRP A 136 -25.34 9.90 14.77
N ILE A 137 -26.13 9.44 15.75
CA ILE A 137 -25.70 8.39 16.68
C ILE A 137 -25.42 7.07 15.95
N ARG A 138 -26.19 6.74 14.90
CA ARG A 138 -25.92 5.58 14.06
C ARG A 138 -24.57 5.69 13.36
N MET A 139 -24.28 6.84 12.74
CA MET A 139 -23.00 7.08 12.06
C MET A 139 -21.82 7.10 13.04
N ALA A 140 -21.97 7.71 14.21
CA ALA A 140 -20.97 7.67 15.29
C ALA A 140 -20.65 6.23 15.72
N LYS A 141 -21.67 5.39 15.93
CA LYS A 141 -21.48 3.96 16.23
C LYS A 141 -20.81 3.20 15.09
N ARG A 142 -21.16 3.51 13.84
CA ARG A 142 -20.53 2.93 12.64
C ARG A 142 -19.05 3.30 12.58
N SER A 143 -18.71 4.56 12.88
CA SER A 143 -17.35 5.07 12.98
C SER A 143 -16.51 4.26 13.98
N ILE A 144 -17.02 4.08 15.20
CA ILE A 144 -16.35 3.25 16.22
C ILE A 144 -16.15 1.81 15.71
N ALA A 145 -17.21 1.20 15.20
CA ALA A 145 -17.20 -0.21 14.80
C ALA A 145 -16.24 -0.52 13.65
N THR A 146 -15.99 0.43 12.74
CA THR A 146 -15.13 0.22 11.56
C THR A 146 -13.70 0.67 11.81
N ILE A 147 -13.49 1.75 12.57
CA ILE A 147 -12.17 2.33 12.82
C ILE A 147 -11.43 1.56 13.90
N LEU A 148 -12.06 1.26 15.04
CA LEU A 148 -11.40 0.67 16.21
C LEU A 148 -10.66 -0.66 15.92
N PRO A 149 -11.25 -1.65 15.21
CA PRO A 149 -10.53 -2.90 14.93
C PRO A 149 -9.39 -2.74 13.92
N ARG A 150 -9.48 -1.74 13.02
CA ARG A 150 -8.48 -1.49 11.98
C ARG A 150 -7.32 -0.65 12.49
N TYR A 151 -7.57 0.43 13.23
CA TYR A 151 -6.54 1.40 13.60
C TYR A 151 -6.01 1.20 15.01
N ASN A 152 -5.59 -0.02 15.34
CA ASN A 152 -5.14 -0.40 16.67
C ASN A 152 -3.61 -0.56 16.74
N ALA A 153 -2.97 0.11 17.69
CA ALA A 153 -1.52 0.01 17.92
C ALA A 153 -1.06 -1.42 18.28
N SER A 154 -1.86 -2.20 19.02
CA SER A 154 -1.59 -3.62 19.30
C SER A 154 -1.58 -4.45 18.02
N ARG A 155 -2.50 -4.19 17.08
CA ARG A 155 -2.49 -4.84 15.75
C ARG A 155 -1.23 -4.47 15.00
N MET A 156 -0.94 -3.17 14.90
CA MET A 156 0.27 -2.66 14.23
C MET A 156 1.53 -3.32 14.78
N VAL A 157 1.76 -3.27 16.10
CA VAL A 157 2.94 -3.87 16.72
C VAL A 157 2.99 -5.39 16.50
N GLY A 158 1.85 -6.08 16.61
CA GLY A 158 1.76 -7.53 16.35
C GLY A 158 2.11 -7.89 14.91
N GLU A 159 1.65 -7.10 13.94
CA GLU A 159 2.01 -7.26 12.52
C GLU A 159 3.49 -6.98 12.29
N TYR A 160 4.03 -5.91 12.89
CA TYR A 160 5.47 -5.60 12.79
C TYR A 160 6.33 -6.75 13.34
N ALA A 161 5.97 -7.25 14.52
CA ALA A 161 6.65 -8.36 15.17
C ALA A 161 6.59 -9.63 14.32
N SER A 162 5.40 -10.04 13.86
CA SER A 162 5.19 -11.29 13.14
C SER A 162 5.72 -11.29 11.71
N ARG A 163 5.55 -10.18 10.98
CA ARG A 163 5.87 -10.10 9.54
C ARG A 163 7.29 -9.66 9.26
N PHE A 164 7.94 -8.93 10.17
CA PHE A 164 9.29 -8.40 9.94
C PHE A 164 10.28 -8.83 11.01
N TYR A 165 10.06 -8.51 12.28
CA TYR A 165 11.08 -8.73 13.32
C TYR A 165 11.36 -10.21 13.61
N LEU A 166 10.32 -11.05 13.71
CA LEU A 166 10.50 -12.49 13.95
C LEU A 166 11.17 -13.20 12.76
N PRO A 167 10.76 -12.98 11.50
CA PRO A 167 11.49 -13.48 10.33
C PRO A 167 12.95 -13.02 10.30
N ALA A 168 13.22 -11.72 10.53
CA ALA A 168 14.57 -11.19 10.54
C ALA A 168 15.43 -11.81 11.64
N SER A 169 14.88 -12.00 12.85
CA SER A 169 15.56 -12.67 13.96
C SER A 169 15.88 -14.14 13.65
N ARG A 170 14.92 -14.89 13.07
CA ARG A 170 15.15 -16.28 12.62
C ARG A 170 16.25 -16.34 11.56
N GLN A 171 16.24 -15.43 10.60
CA GLN A 171 17.27 -15.35 9.57
C GLN A 171 18.65 -15.01 10.16
N GLY A 172 18.70 -14.05 11.08
CA GLY A 172 19.93 -13.69 11.79
C GLY A 172 20.55 -14.87 12.53
N ARG A 173 19.72 -15.69 13.21
CA ARG A 173 20.18 -16.94 13.83
C ARG A 173 20.73 -17.93 12.81
N ARG A 174 19.99 -18.17 11.72
CA ARG A 174 20.44 -19.08 10.64
C ARG A 174 21.82 -18.69 10.05
N TYR A 175 22.15 -17.40 10.04
CA TYR A 175 23.49 -16.94 9.62
C TYR A 175 24.56 -17.02 10.70
N ALA A 176 24.19 -16.94 11.98
CA ALA A 176 25.10 -16.97 13.12
C ALA A 176 25.41 -18.39 13.63
N ASP A 177 24.50 -19.33 13.41
CA ASP A 177 24.63 -20.74 13.82
C ASP A 177 25.89 -21.38 13.20
N ASP A 178 26.39 -22.43 13.87
CA ASP A 178 27.55 -23.23 13.46
C ASP A 178 28.79 -22.41 13.09
N SER A 179 29.17 -21.47 13.98
CA SER A 179 30.30 -20.55 13.76
C SER A 179 30.19 -19.78 12.44
N PHE A 180 29.00 -19.26 12.15
CA PHE A 180 28.64 -18.51 10.96
C PHE A 180 28.71 -19.31 9.64
N ALA A 181 28.43 -20.62 9.67
CA ALA A 181 28.50 -21.48 8.47
C ALA A 181 27.59 -20.97 7.34
N GLY A 182 26.34 -20.58 7.66
CA GLY A 182 25.40 -20.02 6.69
C GLY A 182 25.91 -18.72 6.06
N ALA A 183 26.49 -17.81 6.86
CA ALA A 183 27.07 -16.57 6.36
C ALA A 183 28.29 -16.80 5.47
N LYS A 184 29.17 -17.74 5.86
CA LYS A 184 30.35 -18.16 5.10
C LYS A 184 30.00 -18.85 3.78
N THR A 185 28.83 -19.48 3.70
CA THR A 185 28.31 -20.08 2.46
C THR A 185 27.71 -19.02 1.54
N ILE A 186 26.81 -18.18 2.06
CA ILE A 186 26.04 -17.24 1.24
C ILE A 186 26.88 -16.05 0.74
N SER A 187 27.90 -15.63 1.49
CA SER A 187 28.70 -14.45 1.12
C SER A 187 29.52 -14.65 -0.17
N PRO A 188 30.33 -15.71 -0.33
CA PRO A 188 31.01 -16.01 -1.59
C PRO A 188 30.03 -16.28 -2.74
N TRP A 189 28.91 -16.96 -2.45
CA TRP A 189 27.86 -17.18 -3.43
C TRP A 189 27.32 -15.86 -3.99
N LYS A 190 26.95 -14.90 -3.12
CA LYS A 190 26.47 -13.57 -3.54
C LYS A 190 27.51 -12.82 -4.39
N ALA A 191 28.79 -12.92 -4.05
CA ALA A 191 29.87 -12.31 -4.82
C ALA A 191 29.98 -12.93 -6.23
N ARG A 192 29.96 -14.27 -6.32
CA ARG A 192 29.95 -15.01 -7.59
C ARG A 192 28.77 -14.63 -8.47
N ILE A 193 27.57 -14.60 -7.90
CA ILE A 193 26.34 -14.21 -8.62
C ILE A 193 26.49 -12.80 -9.19
N ARG A 194 26.88 -11.80 -8.38
CA ARG A 194 27.00 -10.42 -8.86
C ARG A 194 28.02 -10.27 -9.99
N ALA A 195 29.11 -11.03 -9.94
CA ALA A 195 30.13 -11.01 -10.99
C ALA A 195 29.63 -11.67 -12.29
N ALA A 196 28.92 -12.79 -12.20
CA ALA A 196 28.47 -13.54 -13.37
C ALA A 196 27.17 -13.01 -13.99
N TRP A 197 26.29 -12.37 -13.19
CA TRP A 197 24.95 -11.97 -13.62
C TRP A 197 24.87 -11.13 -14.90
N PRO A 198 25.80 -10.17 -15.18
CA PRO A 198 25.77 -9.40 -16.42
C PRO A 198 25.88 -10.25 -17.71
N GLY A 199 26.44 -11.46 -17.63
CA GLY A 199 26.50 -12.40 -18.74
C GLY A 199 25.35 -13.40 -18.80
N VAL A 200 24.43 -13.38 -17.82
CA VAL A 200 23.26 -14.26 -17.83
C VAL A 200 22.23 -13.71 -18.82
N SER A 201 21.68 -14.56 -19.68
CA SER A 201 20.66 -14.15 -20.64
C SER A 201 19.59 -15.22 -20.85
N LEU A 202 18.40 -14.78 -21.27
CA LEU A 202 17.24 -15.63 -21.53
C LEU A 202 16.88 -15.54 -23.01
N ARG A 203 16.76 -16.70 -23.66
CA ARG A 203 16.31 -16.81 -25.05
C ARG A 203 15.18 -17.80 -25.17
N ARG A 204 14.10 -17.41 -25.82
CA ARG A 204 12.97 -18.31 -26.09
C ARG A 204 13.37 -19.32 -27.17
N LEU A 205 13.09 -20.61 -26.92
CA LEU A 205 13.37 -21.69 -27.89
C LEU A 205 12.13 -22.14 -28.65
N ASP A 206 10.95 -22.06 -28.02
CA ASP A 206 9.68 -22.44 -28.61
C ASP A 206 8.89 -21.24 -29.15
N THR A 207 7.94 -21.53 -30.03
CA THR A 207 6.90 -20.58 -30.43
C THR A 207 5.59 -21.00 -29.75
N PRO A 208 5.08 -20.24 -28.77
CA PRO A 208 3.89 -20.63 -28.02
C PRO A 208 2.65 -20.60 -28.91
N PRO A 209 1.69 -21.52 -28.70
CA PRO A 209 0.41 -21.46 -29.38
C PRO A 209 -0.37 -20.20 -28.99
N ALA A 210 -0.92 -19.50 -30.00
CA ALA A 210 -1.73 -18.30 -29.77
C ALA A 210 -3.10 -18.60 -29.11
N ARG A 211 -3.54 -19.86 -29.15
CA ARG A 211 -4.79 -20.34 -28.57
C ARG A 211 -4.58 -21.74 -28.00
N LEU A 212 -5.14 -21.99 -26.83
CA LEU A 212 -5.09 -23.27 -26.14
C LEU A 212 -6.51 -23.61 -25.67
N ASN A 213 -6.97 -24.84 -25.91
CA ASN A 213 -8.27 -25.25 -25.38
C ASN A 213 -8.16 -25.50 -23.87
N PHE A 214 -9.27 -25.28 -23.16
CA PHE A 214 -9.30 -25.60 -21.74
C PHE A 214 -9.01 -27.08 -21.52
N GLY A 215 -8.04 -27.37 -20.66
CA GLY A 215 -7.63 -28.74 -20.36
C GLY A 215 -6.37 -29.21 -21.11
N GLU A 216 -5.91 -28.49 -22.12
CA GLU A 216 -4.66 -28.77 -22.82
C GLU A 216 -3.45 -28.26 -22.03
N SER A 217 -2.30 -28.91 -22.25
CA SER A 217 -0.99 -28.46 -21.73
C SER A 217 -0.25 -27.67 -22.80
N MET A 218 0.52 -26.67 -22.37
CA MET A 218 1.48 -25.95 -23.18
C MET A 218 2.87 -26.19 -22.61
N LYS A 219 3.82 -26.55 -23.49
CA LYS A 219 5.23 -26.60 -23.15
C LYS A 219 5.88 -25.26 -23.47
N VAL A 220 6.73 -24.79 -22.58
CA VAL A 220 7.52 -23.57 -22.75
C VAL A 220 8.98 -23.90 -22.51
N GLU A 221 9.85 -23.47 -23.41
CA GLU A 221 11.27 -23.80 -23.39
C GLU A 221 12.15 -22.55 -23.55
N LEU A 222 13.14 -22.45 -22.69
CA LEU A 222 14.09 -21.34 -22.65
C LEU A 222 15.52 -21.88 -22.74
N GLY A 223 16.34 -21.24 -23.54
CA GLY A 223 17.79 -21.33 -23.48
C GLY A 223 18.28 -20.27 -22.52
N VAL A 224 19.06 -20.68 -21.54
CA VAL A 224 19.59 -19.80 -20.50
C VAL A 224 21.11 -19.88 -20.54
N GLU A 225 21.76 -18.79 -20.94
CA GLU A 225 23.20 -18.63 -20.77
C GLU A 225 23.46 -18.30 -19.30
N LEU A 226 24.19 -19.16 -18.59
CA LEU A 226 24.41 -19.03 -17.15
C LEU A 226 25.73 -18.34 -16.81
N ASN A 227 26.61 -18.11 -17.79
CA ASN A 227 27.90 -17.45 -17.59
C ASN A 227 28.70 -18.04 -16.41
N GLY A 228 28.79 -19.37 -16.36
CA GLY A 228 29.51 -20.12 -15.32
C GLY A 228 28.74 -20.34 -14.01
N LEU A 229 27.49 -19.88 -13.89
CA LEU A 229 26.62 -20.22 -12.77
C LEU A 229 26.04 -21.63 -12.91
N ALA A 230 25.66 -22.23 -11.77
CA ALA A 230 24.92 -23.49 -11.76
C ALA A 230 23.44 -23.24 -12.11
N THR A 231 22.74 -24.27 -12.59
CA THR A 231 21.29 -24.19 -12.85
C THR A 231 20.51 -23.89 -11.57
N ASP A 232 20.99 -24.35 -10.43
CA ASP A 232 20.35 -24.13 -9.12
C ASP A 232 20.62 -22.74 -8.55
N ASP A 233 21.58 -22.00 -9.10
CA ASP A 233 21.87 -20.62 -8.71
C ASP A 233 20.81 -19.63 -9.25
N VAL A 234 19.96 -20.07 -10.18
CA VAL A 234 19.01 -19.22 -10.91
C VAL A 234 17.61 -19.81 -10.84
N MET A 235 16.66 -19.01 -10.38
CA MET A 235 15.24 -19.32 -10.50
C MET A 235 14.69 -18.69 -11.78
N VAL A 236 14.06 -19.51 -12.62
CA VAL A 236 13.34 -19.06 -13.81
C VAL A 236 11.85 -19.34 -13.61
N GLU A 237 11.02 -18.31 -13.74
CA GLU A 237 9.58 -18.41 -13.52
C GLU A 237 8.79 -17.74 -14.65
N MET A 238 7.61 -18.31 -14.94
CA MET A 238 6.55 -17.65 -15.68
C MET A 238 5.53 -17.07 -14.70
N LEU A 239 5.18 -15.80 -14.89
CA LEU A 239 4.08 -15.12 -14.24
C LEU A 239 2.89 -15.10 -15.21
N LEU A 240 1.72 -15.59 -14.78
CA LEU A 240 0.50 -15.65 -15.57
C LEU A 240 -0.62 -14.87 -14.90
N SER A 241 -1.28 -13.97 -15.65
CA SER A 241 -2.40 -13.16 -15.16
C SER A 241 -3.40 -12.82 -16.27
N PRO A 242 -4.67 -12.52 -15.92
CA PRO A 242 -5.58 -11.82 -16.85
C PRO A 242 -5.04 -10.43 -17.23
N PRO A 243 -5.45 -9.86 -18.37
CA PRO A 243 -5.12 -8.47 -18.75
C PRO A 243 -5.73 -7.47 -17.76
N ASN A 244 -5.09 -6.29 -17.62
CA ASN A 244 -5.54 -5.16 -16.79
C ASN A 244 -5.64 -5.43 -15.27
N VAL A 245 -4.50 -5.73 -14.65
CA VAL A 245 -4.35 -5.82 -13.18
C VAL A 245 -4.45 -4.45 -12.47
N GLU A 246 -4.58 -3.34 -13.20
CA GLU A 246 -4.64 -1.99 -12.62
C GLU A 246 -5.87 -1.71 -11.75
N ARG A 247 -7.00 -2.42 -11.95
CA ARG A 247 -8.23 -2.20 -11.17
C ARG A 247 -8.34 -3.06 -9.90
N GLU A 248 -7.61 -4.17 -9.84
CA GLU A 248 -7.48 -5.03 -8.67
C GLU A 248 -6.11 -5.73 -8.76
N PRO A 249 -5.13 -5.43 -7.89
CA PRO A 249 -3.84 -6.10 -7.90
C PRO A 249 -4.01 -7.58 -7.51
N ARG A 250 -4.30 -8.43 -8.50
CA ARG A 250 -4.25 -9.88 -8.35
C ARG A 250 -2.81 -10.33 -8.44
N THR A 251 -2.36 -11.07 -7.44
CA THR A 251 -1.02 -11.67 -7.48
C THR A 251 -0.98 -12.66 -8.65
N PRO A 252 -0.03 -12.52 -9.61
CA PRO A 252 0.05 -13.42 -10.75
C PRO A 252 0.36 -14.85 -10.28
N GLN A 253 -0.17 -15.84 -10.99
CA GLN A 253 0.19 -17.24 -10.77
C GLN A 253 1.64 -17.45 -11.21
N ARG A 254 2.43 -18.17 -10.40
CA ARG A 254 3.86 -18.39 -10.65
C ARG A 254 4.11 -19.84 -10.99
N PHE A 255 4.86 -20.07 -12.06
CA PHE A 255 5.24 -21.40 -12.51
C PHE A 255 6.76 -21.48 -12.70
N ARG A 256 7.40 -22.42 -12.00
CA ARG A 256 8.85 -22.61 -12.03
C ARG A 256 9.24 -23.47 -13.24
N PHE A 257 10.27 -23.03 -13.96
CA PHE A 257 10.94 -23.86 -14.95
C PHE A 257 11.94 -24.82 -14.29
N ILE A 258 12.11 -25.99 -14.89
CA ILE A 258 13.08 -27.01 -14.48
C ILE A 258 14.19 -27.07 -15.53
N ALA A 259 15.44 -27.09 -15.07
CA ALA A 259 16.57 -27.28 -15.98
C ALA A 259 16.57 -28.72 -16.52
N ASP A 260 16.67 -28.85 -17.84
CA ASP A 260 16.56 -30.09 -18.59
C ASP A 260 17.74 -30.23 -19.56
N GLY A 261 18.96 -30.21 -18.98
CA GLY A 261 20.22 -30.42 -19.69
C GLY A 261 20.82 -29.19 -20.36
N LYS A 262 21.95 -29.41 -21.04
CA LYS A 262 22.62 -28.41 -21.89
C LYS A 262 22.13 -28.55 -23.34
N ILE A 263 22.08 -27.43 -24.04
CA ILE A 263 21.73 -27.43 -25.47
C ILE A 263 23.00 -27.76 -26.27
N GLU A 264 22.92 -28.76 -27.15
CA GLU A 264 24.06 -29.17 -27.97
C GLU A 264 24.52 -28.03 -28.89
N GLY A 265 25.84 -27.80 -28.95
CA GLY A 265 26.43 -26.75 -29.78
C GLY A 265 26.31 -25.32 -29.22
N SER A 266 25.73 -25.12 -28.04
CA SER A 266 25.74 -23.83 -27.33
C SER A 266 26.23 -23.96 -25.88
N GLY A 267 26.56 -22.82 -25.25
CA GLY A 267 26.87 -22.75 -23.82
C GLY A 267 25.62 -22.76 -22.92
N GLU A 268 24.43 -22.75 -23.52
CA GLU A 268 23.16 -22.53 -22.83
C GLU A 268 22.62 -23.81 -22.18
N HIS A 269 21.89 -23.63 -21.08
CA HIS A 269 21.09 -24.66 -20.43
C HIS A 269 19.63 -24.54 -20.85
N ARG A 270 18.98 -25.68 -21.12
CA ARG A 270 17.55 -25.71 -21.42
C ARG A 270 16.76 -25.67 -20.12
N PHE A 271 15.79 -24.78 -20.03
CA PHE A 271 14.80 -24.70 -18.96
C PHE A 271 13.42 -24.93 -19.55
N ALA A 272 12.69 -25.91 -19.03
CA ALA A 272 11.38 -26.30 -19.53
C ALA A 272 10.29 -26.14 -18.46
N LEU A 273 9.11 -25.75 -18.91
CA LEU A 273 7.89 -25.69 -18.11
C LEU A 273 6.76 -26.34 -18.90
N GLU A 274 6.10 -27.33 -18.31
CA GLU A 274 4.81 -27.82 -18.79
C GLU A 274 3.70 -27.21 -17.94
N LEU A 275 2.85 -26.42 -18.57
CA LEU A 275 1.80 -25.65 -17.93
C LEU A 275 0.44 -26.11 -18.46
N LYS A 276 -0.49 -26.39 -17.54
CA LYS A 276 -1.91 -26.55 -17.84
C LYS A 276 -2.69 -25.41 -17.18
N PRO A 277 -3.00 -24.32 -17.91
CA PRO A 277 -3.66 -23.16 -17.33
C PRO A 277 -5.03 -23.55 -16.76
N LYS A 278 -5.32 -23.10 -15.54
CA LYS A 278 -6.64 -23.27 -14.90
C LYS A 278 -7.57 -22.07 -15.16
N LEU A 279 -7.09 -21.08 -15.91
CA LEU A 279 -7.81 -19.86 -16.22
C LEU A 279 -8.25 -19.90 -17.70
N CYS A 280 -9.44 -19.38 -17.96
CA CYS A 280 -9.98 -19.20 -19.31
C CYS A 280 -9.99 -17.72 -19.69
N GLY A 281 -10.04 -17.45 -21.00
CA GLY A 281 -10.05 -16.09 -21.55
C GLY A 281 -8.66 -15.62 -21.99
N ARG A 282 -8.53 -14.32 -22.28
CA ARG A 282 -7.24 -13.72 -22.63
C ARG A 282 -6.33 -13.75 -21.40
N LEU A 283 -5.14 -14.30 -21.55
CA LEU A 283 -4.11 -14.34 -20.51
C LEU A 283 -2.86 -13.65 -21.02
N GLU A 284 -2.16 -12.97 -20.12
CA GLU A 284 -0.85 -12.42 -20.35
C GLU A 284 0.15 -13.17 -19.47
N TYR A 285 1.31 -13.45 -20.03
CA TYR A 285 2.42 -14.00 -19.25
C TYR A 285 3.68 -13.17 -19.44
N ARG A 286 4.54 -13.22 -18.43
CA ARG A 286 5.90 -12.68 -18.48
C ARG A 286 6.85 -13.71 -17.90
N ILE A 287 8.04 -13.83 -18.47
CA ILE A 287 9.06 -14.72 -17.97
C ILE A 287 10.14 -13.89 -17.30
N ARG A 288 10.64 -14.39 -16.17
CA ARG A 288 11.74 -13.75 -15.47
C ARG A 288 12.74 -14.78 -14.96
N ALA A 289 13.97 -14.32 -14.80
CA ALA A 289 14.99 -15.03 -14.05
C ALA A 289 15.59 -14.13 -12.97
N TYR A 290 15.93 -14.73 -11.83
CA TYR A 290 16.60 -14.05 -10.72
C TYR A 290 17.45 -15.05 -9.94
N PRO A 291 18.51 -14.60 -9.23
CA PRO A 291 19.33 -15.50 -8.44
C PRO A 291 18.55 -16.16 -7.31
N TRP A 292 18.84 -17.42 -7.01
CA TRP A 292 18.18 -18.15 -5.94
C TRP A 292 19.16 -18.93 -5.08
N HIS A 293 18.98 -18.82 -3.77
CA HIS A 293 19.61 -19.68 -2.79
C HIS A 293 18.67 -19.76 -1.59
N GLU A 294 18.55 -20.95 -1.00
CA GLU A 294 17.70 -21.18 0.18
C GLU A 294 18.05 -20.32 1.40
N LEU A 295 19.26 -19.74 1.45
CA LEU A 295 19.75 -18.91 2.55
C LEU A 295 19.43 -17.43 2.34
N LEU A 296 18.83 -17.02 1.22
CA LEU A 296 18.40 -15.63 1.03
C LEU A 296 17.27 -15.26 2.00
N THR A 297 17.33 -14.04 2.51
CA THR A 297 16.32 -13.43 3.39
C THR A 297 15.03 -13.13 2.62
N HIS A 298 15.18 -12.81 1.33
CA HIS A 298 14.09 -12.52 0.41
C HIS A 298 14.47 -13.04 -0.98
N PRO A 299 13.53 -13.58 -1.78
CA PRO A 299 13.82 -14.08 -3.12
C PRO A 299 14.50 -13.05 -4.05
N PHE A 300 14.28 -11.76 -3.80
CA PHE A 300 14.84 -10.65 -4.59
C PHE A 300 15.90 -9.83 -3.82
N GLU A 301 16.49 -10.38 -2.76
CA GLU A 301 17.47 -9.68 -1.91
C GLU A 301 18.63 -9.06 -2.70
N LEU A 302 19.03 -9.68 -3.80
CA LEU A 302 20.14 -9.20 -4.63
C LEU A 302 19.78 -8.06 -5.58
N GLY A 303 18.50 -7.76 -5.80
CA GLY A 303 18.05 -6.74 -6.75
C GLY A 303 18.38 -7.04 -8.22
N LEU A 304 18.71 -8.29 -8.53
CA LEU A 304 19.08 -8.76 -9.87
C LEU A 304 17.88 -9.49 -10.49
N MET A 305 17.42 -9.02 -11.65
CA MET A 305 16.29 -9.61 -12.36
C MET A 305 16.45 -9.43 -13.86
N LEU A 306 16.16 -10.49 -14.61
CA LEU A 306 16.05 -10.48 -16.06
C LEU A 306 14.60 -10.75 -16.43
N TRP A 307 14.13 -10.08 -17.47
CA TRP A 307 12.82 -10.29 -18.05
C TRP A 307 12.97 -10.72 -19.51
N ASN A 308 12.13 -11.65 -19.93
CA ASN A 308 11.97 -12.08 -21.32
C ASN A 308 10.52 -11.81 -21.76
#